data_AF-A0A7X2NMW5-F1
#
_entry.id   AF-A0A7X2NMW5-F1
#
_cell.length_a   1.000
_cell.length_b   1.000
_cell.length_c   1.000
_cell.angle_alpha   90.00
_cell.angle_beta   90.00
_cell.angle_gamma   90.00
#
_symmetry.space_group_name_H-M   'P 1'
#
loop_
_entity.id
_entity.type
_entity.pdbx_description
1 polymer ?
#
loop_
_entity_poly.entity_id
_entity_poly.type
_entity_poly.pdbx_seq_one_letter_code
_entity_poly.pdbx_strand_id
1 'polypeptide(L)'
;MNEFIEVYQYLIPAFATQFCKADSIDFVEEGSTTSSFDLVKQFYLDVYEALGNILILPVALNNIKFRGDFKKVKLGLERKVDSLDDFFGISKANRYHLCDSEEIYTEYLRVIINAKLRNAIGHNDVKYDAISQQITYIPDPKDRSKSRTEYLLEFENEALHLFQAILVVAEYLYRIKEFVLIDKGYRPVEVGMPLKKVKIGRNDLCPCGSGKKFKKCCLGKGLYD
;
A
#
# COMPACT_ATOMS: atom_id res chain seq x y z
N MET A 1 9.54 2.66 0.71
CA MET A 1 9.86 1.95 1.97
C MET A 1 10.50 2.90 2.98
N ASN A 2 11.54 3.66 2.60
CA ASN A 2 12.14 4.69 3.47
C ASN A 2 11.12 5.74 3.95
N GLU A 3 10.31 6.26 3.02
CA GLU A 3 9.25 7.23 3.34
C GLU A 3 8.19 6.71 4.32
N PHE A 4 7.81 5.43 4.22
CA PHE A 4 6.89 4.82 5.20
C PHE A 4 7.52 4.72 6.58
N ILE A 5 8.82 4.39 6.68
CA ILE A 5 9.50 4.28 7.98
C ILE A 5 9.48 5.64 8.69
N GLU A 6 9.64 6.73 7.94
CA GLU A 6 9.57 8.10 8.47
C GLU A 6 8.15 8.49 8.91
N VAL A 7 7.13 8.07 8.16
CA VAL A 7 5.72 8.39 8.45
C VAL A 7 5.09 7.45 9.47
N TYR A 8 5.61 6.24 9.66
CA TYR A 8 5.02 5.23 10.55
C TYR A 8 4.88 5.72 11.99
N GLN A 9 5.87 6.47 12.49
CA GLN A 9 5.82 7.06 13.83
C GLN A 9 4.62 8.00 14.02
N TYR A 10 4.16 8.65 12.95
CA TYR A 10 3.00 9.53 12.95
C TYR A 10 1.68 8.76 12.98
N LEU A 11 1.68 7.52 12.49
CA LEU A 11 0.50 6.66 12.37
C LEU A 11 0.33 5.69 13.56
N ILE A 12 1.11 5.83 14.63
CA ILE A 12 1.04 4.93 15.80
C ILE A 12 -0.37 4.92 16.43
N PRO A 13 -1.03 6.06 16.69
CA PRO A 13 -2.39 6.10 17.19
C PRO A 13 -3.38 5.41 16.25
N ALA A 14 -3.31 5.70 14.95
CA ALA A 14 -4.12 5.05 13.92
C ALA A 14 -3.93 3.53 13.92
N PHE A 15 -2.69 3.05 14.04
CA PHE A 15 -2.41 1.62 14.16
C PHE A 15 -3.02 1.02 15.42
N ALA A 16 -2.96 1.72 16.57
CA ALA A 16 -3.57 1.27 17.81
C ALA A 16 -5.10 1.11 17.67
N THR A 17 -5.78 1.98 16.92
CA THR A 17 -7.23 1.90 16.70
C THR A 17 -7.68 0.56 16.10
N GLN A 18 -6.82 -0.11 15.33
CA GLN A 18 -7.14 -1.38 14.66
C GLN A 18 -7.26 -2.56 15.64
N PHE A 19 -6.82 -2.39 16.89
CA PHE A 19 -6.95 -3.37 17.96
C PHE A 19 -8.08 -3.05 18.93
N CYS A 20 -8.73 -1.89 18.77
CA CYS A 20 -9.90 -1.52 19.55
C CYS A 20 -11.15 -2.25 19.04
N LYS A 21 -12.21 -2.25 19.86
CA LYS A 21 -13.50 -2.79 19.42
C LYS A 21 -14.10 -1.83 18.39
N ALA A 22 -14.89 -2.36 17.46
CA ALA A 22 -15.65 -1.53 16.53
C ALA A 22 -16.48 -0.50 17.30
N ASP A 23 -16.49 0.73 16.79
CA ASP A 23 -17.23 1.88 17.34
C ASP A 23 -16.88 2.25 18.80
N SER A 24 -15.73 1.81 19.31
CA SER A 24 -15.32 2.09 20.69
C SER A 24 -14.47 3.35 20.85
N ILE A 25 -14.21 4.07 19.76
CA ILE A 25 -13.32 5.24 19.75
C ILE A 25 -14.18 6.49 19.62
N ASP A 26 -14.02 7.41 20.55
CA ASP A 26 -14.63 8.74 20.45
C ASP A 26 -13.63 9.70 19.81
N PHE A 27 -13.70 9.91 18.50
CA PHE A 27 -12.74 10.76 17.79
C PHE A 27 -12.74 12.24 18.23
N VAL A 28 -13.75 12.69 19.00
CA VAL A 28 -13.77 14.03 19.59
C VAL A 28 -12.78 14.13 20.74
N GLU A 29 -12.72 13.09 21.57
CA GLU A 29 -11.92 13.04 22.81
C GLU A 29 -10.59 12.27 22.62
N GLU A 30 -10.58 11.31 21.71
CA GLU A 30 -9.48 10.38 21.39
C GLU A 30 -8.91 10.71 20.01
N GLY A 31 -7.99 11.68 19.96
CA GLY A 31 -7.31 12.13 18.75
C GLY A 31 -5.92 11.51 18.53
N SER A 32 -5.25 11.95 17.47
CA SER A 32 -3.85 11.64 17.22
C SER A 32 -2.96 12.35 18.24
N THR A 33 -1.98 11.63 18.79
CA THR A 33 -1.01 12.17 19.76
C THR A 33 0.39 12.33 19.17
N THR A 34 0.58 11.92 17.92
CA THR A 34 1.91 11.79 17.29
C THR A 34 2.06 12.58 16.01
N SER A 35 1.00 13.22 15.49
CA SER A 35 1.06 13.87 14.19
C SER A 35 0.18 15.12 14.03
N SER A 36 0.26 15.71 12.84
CA SER A 36 -0.66 16.70 12.32
C SER A 36 -1.03 16.35 10.88
N PHE A 37 -2.12 16.94 10.38
CA PHE A 37 -2.58 16.71 9.01
C PHE A 37 -1.46 16.88 7.96
N ASP A 38 -0.65 17.94 8.06
CA ASP A 38 0.40 18.22 7.07
C ASP A 38 1.56 17.21 7.07
N LEU A 39 1.79 16.49 8.18
CA LEU A 39 2.82 15.46 8.27
C LEU A 39 2.42 14.16 7.54
N VAL A 40 1.11 13.92 7.39
CA VAL A 40 0.57 12.67 6.83
C VAL A 40 -0.01 12.88 5.42
N LYS A 41 -0.45 14.11 5.10
CA LYS A 41 -1.14 14.46 3.85
C LYS A 41 -0.46 13.96 2.58
N GLN A 42 0.85 14.18 2.44
CA GLN A 42 1.56 13.79 1.22
C GLN A 42 1.64 12.26 1.10
N PHE A 43 2.02 11.59 2.18
CA PHE A 43 2.04 10.13 2.24
C PHE A 43 0.69 9.52 1.87
N TYR A 44 -0.41 10.06 2.42
CA TYR A 44 -1.77 9.64 2.08
C TYR A 44 -2.05 9.72 0.57
N LEU A 45 -1.70 10.85 -0.08
CA LEU A 45 -1.87 11.01 -1.52
C LEU A 45 -1.05 9.97 -2.30
N ASP A 46 0.19 9.74 -1.88
CA ASP A 46 1.10 8.82 -2.56
C ASP A 46 0.64 7.36 -2.43
N VAL A 47 0.18 6.92 -1.26
CA VAL A 47 -0.37 5.56 -1.09
C VAL A 47 -1.70 5.39 -1.82
N TYR A 48 -2.55 6.42 -1.86
CA TYR A 48 -3.76 6.41 -2.67
C TYR A 48 -3.41 6.26 -4.17
N GLU A 49 -2.47 7.04 -4.67
CA GLU A 49 -2.09 6.93 -6.08
C GLU A 49 -1.40 5.61 -6.42
N ALA A 50 -0.50 5.15 -5.55
CA ALA A 50 0.21 3.89 -5.72
C ALA A 50 -0.76 2.70 -5.72
N LEU A 51 -1.66 2.62 -4.75
CA LEU A 51 -2.65 1.55 -4.66
C LEU A 51 -3.55 1.54 -5.91
N GLY A 52 -4.12 2.69 -6.29
CA GLY A 52 -4.95 2.80 -7.48
C GLY A 52 -4.26 2.37 -8.78
N ASN A 53 -2.93 2.47 -8.86
CA ASN A 53 -2.15 1.96 -10.00
C ASN A 53 -2.01 0.43 -9.98
N ILE A 54 -1.83 -0.17 -8.80
CA ILE A 54 -1.56 -1.60 -8.66
C ILE A 54 -2.81 -2.46 -8.45
N LEU A 55 -4.00 -1.86 -8.27
CA LEU A 55 -5.30 -2.56 -8.18
C LEU A 55 -5.59 -3.47 -9.38
N ILE A 56 -4.92 -3.26 -10.51
CA ILE A 56 -4.96 -4.17 -11.65
C ILE A 56 -4.66 -5.63 -11.27
N LEU A 57 -3.73 -5.83 -10.34
CA LEU A 57 -3.27 -7.16 -9.96
C LEU A 57 -4.34 -7.98 -9.23
N PRO A 58 -4.93 -7.49 -8.11
CA PRO A 58 -6.00 -8.21 -7.44
C PRO A 58 -7.23 -8.41 -8.34
N VAL A 59 -7.57 -7.44 -9.20
CA VAL A 59 -8.65 -7.58 -10.19
C VAL A 59 -8.36 -8.71 -11.18
N ALA A 60 -7.15 -8.76 -11.75
CA ALA A 60 -6.76 -9.82 -12.67
C ALA A 60 -6.76 -11.21 -11.99
N LEU A 61 -6.36 -11.29 -10.71
CA LEU A 61 -6.41 -12.52 -9.93
C LEU A 61 -7.86 -12.99 -9.67
N ASN A 62 -8.77 -12.07 -9.35
CA ASN A 62 -10.20 -12.38 -9.26
C ASN A 62 -10.76 -12.86 -10.60
N ASN A 63 -10.40 -12.20 -11.70
CA ASN A 63 -10.81 -12.61 -13.04
C ASN A 63 -10.37 -14.04 -13.36
N ILE A 64 -9.12 -14.42 -13.03
CA ILE A 64 -8.65 -15.80 -13.17
C ILE A 64 -9.48 -16.74 -12.28
N LYS A 65 -9.67 -16.41 -10.99
CA LYS A 65 -10.34 -17.28 -10.03
C LYS A 65 -11.81 -17.54 -10.36
N PHE A 66 -12.55 -16.49 -10.69
CA PHE A 66 -14.01 -16.57 -10.85
C PHE A 66 -14.44 -16.78 -12.30
N ARG A 67 -13.59 -16.45 -13.29
CA ARG A 67 -13.94 -16.47 -14.72
C ARG A 67 -12.97 -17.28 -15.59
N GLY A 68 -11.87 -17.78 -15.02
CA GLY A 68 -10.87 -18.57 -15.74
C GLY A 68 -10.06 -17.77 -16.77
N ASP A 69 -10.17 -16.45 -16.78
CA ASP A 69 -9.55 -15.57 -17.77
C ASP A 69 -9.24 -14.22 -17.15
N PHE A 70 -7.96 -13.85 -17.08
CA PHE A 70 -7.51 -12.60 -16.45
C PHE A 70 -8.08 -11.34 -17.12
N LYS A 71 -8.52 -11.43 -18.39
CA LYS A 71 -9.06 -10.29 -19.15
C LYS A 71 -10.55 -10.06 -18.91
N LYS A 72 -11.30 -11.08 -18.47
CA LYS A 72 -12.75 -11.00 -18.27
C LYS A 72 -13.05 -10.44 -16.88
N VAL A 73 -13.48 -9.19 -16.84
CA VAL A 73 -13.88 -8.49 -15.61
C VAL A 73 -15.32 -8.85 -15.20
N LYS A 74 -15.67 -8.56 -13.95
CA LYS A 74 -17.03 -8.69 -13.44
C LYS A 74 -17.95 -7.70 -14.14
N LEU A 75 -19.03 -8.20 -14.74
CA LEU A 75 -20.06 -7.35 -15.37
C LEU A 75 -20.77 -6.51 -14.30
N GLY A 76 -21.09 -5.26 -14.65
CA GLY A 76 -21.85 -4.36 -13.78
C GLY A 76 -21.05 -3.67 -12.68
N LEU A 77 -19.74 -3.91 -12.60
CA LEU A 77 -18.85 -3.27 -11.63
C LEU A 77 -18.67 -1.77 -11.92
N GLU A 78 -18.64 -1.41 -13.21
CA GLU A 78 -18.66 -0.04 -13.71
C GLU A 78 -19.37 0.00 -15.08
N ARG A 79 -20.09 1.09 -15.40
CA ARG A 79 -20.96 1.18 -16.59
C ARG A 79 -20.25 0.92 -17.94
N LYS A 80 -18.90 0.92 -17.97
CA LYS A 80 -18.08 0.83 -19.19
C LYS A 80 -16.86 -0.08 -19.04
N VAL A 81 -16.89 -1.03 -18.12
CA VAL A 81 -15.73 -1.92 -17.86
C VAL A 81 -16.14 -3.35 -18.19
N ASP A 82 -15.87 -3.77 -19.43
CA ASP A 82 -16.17 -5.12 -19.94
C ASP A 82 -14.89 -5.96 -20.13
N SER A 83 -13.72 -5.32 -20.08
CA SER A 83 -12.41 -5.95 -20.15
C SER A 83 -11.40 -5.34 -19.17
N LEU A 84 -10.30 -6.04 -18.97
CA LEU A 84 -9.16 -5.51 -18.23
C LEU A 84 -8.51 -4.29 -18.92
N ASP A 85 -8.61 -4.19 -20.25
CA ASP A 85 -8.14 -3.03 -21.01
C ASP A 85 -9.01 -1.79 -20.72
N ASP A 86 -10.33 -1.96 -20.60
CA ASP A 86 -11.23 -0.87 -20.20
C ASP A 86 -10.93 -0.39 -18.77
N PHE A 87 -10.54 -1.31 -17.89
CA PHE A 87 -10.09 -0.95 -16.54
C PHE A 87 -8.83 -0.08 -16.52
N PHE A 88 -7.91 -0.23 -17.48
CA PHE A 88 -6.78 0.70 -17.59
C PHE A 88 -7.24 2.13 -17.92
N GLY A 89 -8.33 2.26 -18.69
CA GLY A 89 -8.88 3.52 -19.15
C GLY A 89 -9.70 4.30 -18.12
N ILE A 90 -10.16 3.66 -17.03
CA ILE A 90 -10.92 4.39 -15.99
C ILE A 90 -10.01 5.21 -15.08
N SER A 91 -10.57 6.26 -14.47
CA SER A 91 -9.87 7.11 -13.52
C SER A 91 -9.38 6.30 -12.31
N LYS A 92 -8.24 6.68 -11.72
CA LYS A 92 -7.72 6.02 -10.51
C LYS A 92 -8.76 5.98 -9.38
N ALA A 93 -9.57 7.03 -9.25
CA ALA A 93 -10.65 7.09 -8.27
C ALA A 93 -11.70 5.99 -8.51
N ASN A 94 -12.12 5.78 -9.76
CA ASN A 94 -13.13 4.76 -10.09
C ASN A 94 -12.58 3.33 -9.93
N ARG A 95 -11.26 3.13 -10.00
CA ARG A 95 -10.66 1.79 -9.80
C ARG A 95 -10.95 1.23 -8.40
N TYR A 96 -11.13 2.09 -7.40
CA TYR A 96 -11.47 1.68 -6.05
C TYR A 96 -12.89 1.13 -5.89
N HIS A 97 -13.80 1.41 -6.84
CA HIS A 97 -15.13 0.78 -6.82
C HIS A 97 -15.05 -0.74 -7.03
N LEU A 98 -13.90 -1.26 -7.51
CA LEU A 98 -13.66 -2.69 -7.66
C LEU A 98 -13.11 -3.34 -6.38
N CYS A 99 -12.78 -2.56 -5.35
CA CYS A 99 -12.43 -3.06 -4.03
C CYS A 99 -13.68 -3.50 -3.27
N ASP A 100 -14.54 -4.30 -3.90
CA ASP A 100 -15.74 -4.83 -3.27
C ASP A 100 -15.43 -6.03 -2.38
N SER A 101 -16.40 -6.40 -1.55
CA SER A 101 -16.32 -7.54 -0.64
C SER A 101 -16.82 -8.84 -1.26
N GLU A 102 -17.07 -8.89 -2.57
CA GLU A 102 -17.62 -10.07 -3.24
C GLU A 102 -16.53 -10.97 -3.80
N GLU A 103 -15.35 -10.41 -4.10
CA GLU A 103 -14.24 -11.16 -4.69
C GLU A 103 -12.98 -11.14 -3.83
N ILE A 104 -12.44 -12.32 -3.54
CA ILE A 104 -11.48 -12.50 -2.43
C ILE A 104 -10.21 -11.65 -2.53
N TYR A 105 -9.64 -11.44 -3.73
CA TYR A 105 -8.35 -10.75 -3.86
C TYR A 105 -8.48 -9.24 -3.70
N THR A 106 -9.69 -8.70 -3.86
CA THR A 106 -10.03 -7.30 -3.59
C THR A 106 -10.59 -7.14 -2.17
N GLU A 107 -11.36 -8.11 -1.68
CA GLU A 107 -11.86 -8.17 -0.31
C GLU A 107 -10.72 -8.15 0.72
N TYR A 108 -9.65 -8.93 0.49
CA TYR A 108 -8.49 -8.99 1.40
C TYR A 108 -7.73 -7.66 1.54
N LEU A 109 -7.90 -6.73 0.60
CA LEU A 109 -7.28 -5.42 0.70
C LEU A 109 -7.90 -4.58 1.82
N ARG A 110 -9.17 -4.84 2.17
CA ARG A 110 -9.92 -4.12 3.22
C ARG A 110 -9.75 -2.60 3.12
N VAL A 111 -9.85 -2.09 1.90
CA VAL A 111 -9.56 -0.69 1.62
C VAL A 111 -10.63 0.20 2.25
N ILE A 112 -10.18 1.16 3.06
CA ILE A 112 -11.00 2.29 3.51
C ILE A 112 -10.57 3.50 2.68
N ILE A 113 -11.52 4.19 2.05
CA ILE A 113 -11.24 5.42 1.31
C ILE A 113 -12.33 6.47 1.46
N ASN A 114 -11.87 7.71 1.48
CA ASN A 114 -12.67 8.88 1.23
C ASN A 114 -12.20 9.61 -0.03
N ALA A 115 -12.75 9.20 -1.17
CA ALA A 115 -12.43 9.80 -2.46
C ALA A 115 -12.73 11.32 -2.51
N LYS A 116 -13.71 11.81 -1.74
CA LYS A 116 -14.06 13.23 -1.70
C LYS A 116 -13.03 14.04 -0.94
N LEU A 117 -12.60 13.57 0.24
CA LEU A 117 -11.51 14.19 0.98
C LEU A 117 -10.23 14.17 0.13
N ARG A 118 -9.86 13.03 -0.46
CA ARG A 118 -8.70 12.94 -1.36
C ARG A 118 -8.73 13.98 -2.47
N ASN A 119 -9.86 14.14 -3.13
CA ASN A 119 -10.01 15.12 -4.22
C ASN A 119 -9.91 16.55 -3.69
N ALA A 120 -10.53 16.86 -2.54
CA ALA A 120 -10.42 18.16 -1.91
C ALA A 120 -8.96 18.50 -1.54
N ILE A 121 -8.21 17.53 -1.01
CA ILE A 121 -6.77 17.67 -0.72
C ILE A 121 -6.02 18.02 -2.01
N GLY A 122 -6.25 17.29 -3.10
CA GLY A 122 -5.62 17.54 -4.39
C GLY A 122 -5.96 18.90 -5.02
N HIS A 123 -7.09 19.50 -4.62
CA HIS A 123 -7.52 20.83 -5.06
C HIS A 123 -7.23 21.95 -4.05
N ASN A 124 -6.56 21.65 -2.93
CA ASN A 124 -6.33 22.59 -1.81
C ASN A 124 -7.64 23.17 -1.22
N ASP A 125 -8.75 22.44 -1.32
CA ASP A 125 -10.07 22.82 -0.79
C ASP A 125 -10.28 22.22 0.63
N VAL A 126 -9.24 22.28 1.47
CA VAL A 126 -9.19 21.68 2.82
C VAL A 126 -8.67 22.68 3.84
N LYS A 127 -9.23 22.65 5.05
CA LYS A 127 -8.76 23.38 6.24
C LYS A 127 -8.59 22.42 7.40
N TYR A 128 -7.51 22.58 8.15
CA TYR A 128 -7.22 21.78 9.34
C TYR A 128 -7.20 22.68 10.57
N ASP A 129 -7.94 22.31 11.62
CA ASP A 129 -7.83 22.89 12.95
C ASP A 129 -7.03 21.95 13.85
N ALA A 130 -5.84 22.41 14.29
CA ALA A 130 -4.94 21.59 15.10
C ALA A 130 -5.44 21.35 16.53
N ILE A 131 -6.35 22.20 17.04
CA ILE A 131 -6.86 22.06 18.41
C ILE A 131 -7.92 20.98 18.47
N SER A 132 -8.97 21.09 17.64
CA SER A 132 -10.01 20.05 17.55
C SER A 132 -9.61 18.85 16.70
N GLN A 133 -8.46 18.91 16.04
CA GLN A 133 -7.98 17.92 15.05
C GLN A 133 -8.96 17.65 13.91
N GLN A 134 -9.79 18.65 13.56
CA GLN A 134 -10.78 18.51 12.49
C GLN A 134 -10.22 18.94 11.14
N ILE A 135 -10.47 18.11 10.14
CA ILE A 135 -10.18 18.34 8.72
C ILE A 135 -11.51 18.67 8.04
N THR A 136 -11.72 19.93 7.71
CA THR A 136 -12.91 20.40 7.00
C THR A 136 -12.61 20.57 5.51
N TYR A 137 -13.44 20.00 4.64
CA TYR A 137 -13.21 19.98 3.21
C TYR A 137 -14.47 20.22 2.37
N ILE A 138 -14.28 20.71 1.15
CA ILE A 138 -15.36 20.89 0.16
C ILE A 138 -15.46 19.63 -0.70
N PRO A 139 -16.54 18.83 -0.59
CA PRO A 139 -16.64 17.54 -1.30
C PRO A 139 -16.92 17.66 -2.80
N ASP A 140 -17.48 18.78 -3.25
CA ASP A 140 -17.75 19.06 -4.66
C ASP A 140 -17.25 20.49 -4.99
N PRO A 141 -16.20 20.64 -5.82
CA PRO A 141 -15.68 21.95 -6.21
C PRO A 141 -16.73 22.84 -6.89
N LYS A 142 -17.79 22.26 -7.47
CA LYS A 142 -18.89 22.99 -8.13
C LYS A 142 -19.92 23.52 -7.12
N ASP A 143 -20.00 22.92 -5.94
CA ASP A 143 -20.91 23.33 -4.86
C ASP A 143 -20.13 23.60 -3.57
N ARG A 144 -19.50 24.79 -3.52
CA ARG A 144 -18.72 25.27 -2.37
C ARG A 144 -19.56 25.63 -1.15
N SER A 145 -20.89 25.54 -1.23
CA SER A 145 -21.78 25.80 -0.09
C SER A 145 -21.81 24.66 0.91
N LYS A 146 -21.44 23.45 0.47
CA LYS A 146 -21.38 22.26 1.30
C LYS A 146 -19.96 22.00 1.77
N SER A 147 -19.82 21.69 3.05
CA SER A 147 -18.57 21.20 3.63
C SER A 147 -18.84 19.90 4.38
N ARG A 148 -17.78 19.10 4.55
CA ARG A 148 -17.74 17.93 5.41
C ARG A 148 -16.55 18.05 6.34
N THR A 149 -16.60 17.32 7.44
CA THR A 149 -15.55 17.31 8.46
C THR A 149 -15.26 15.88 8.86
N GLU A 150 -13.98 15.56 9.02
CA GLU A 150 -13.44 14.30 9.54
C GLU A 150 -12.33 14.60 10.54
N TYR A 151 -12.09 13.68 11.47
CA TYR A 151 -11.01 13.82 12.45
C TYR A 151 -9.67 13.34 11.88
N LEU A 152 -8.57 13.92 12.37
CA LEU A 152 -7.22 13.55 11.96
C LEU A 152 -6.96 12.04 12.13
N LEU A 153 -7.40 11.46 13.25
CA LEU A 153 -7.19 10.03 13.52
C LEU A 153 -7.94 9.13 12.52
N GLU A 154 -9.11 9.54 12.04
CA GLU A 154 -9.82 8.84 10.97
C GLU A 154 -9.03 8.87 9.66
N PHE A 155 -8.53 10.07 9.29
CA PHE A 155 -7.70 10.28 8.11
C PHE A 155 -6.39 9.47 8.15
N GLU A 156 -5.72 9.45 9.30
CA GLU A 156 -4.51 8.63 9.52
C GLU A 156 -4.81 7.12 9.40
N ASN A 157 -5.95 6.67 9.96
CA ASN A 157 -6.36 5.28 9.85
C ASN A 157 -6.67 4.90 8.40
N GLU A 158 -7.28 5.81 7.62
CA GLU A 158 -7.45 5.63 6.17
C GLU A 158 -6.09 5.48 5.45
N ALA A 159 -5.13 6.37 5.72
CA ALA A 159 -3.78 6.31 5.16
C ALA A 159 -3.08 4.97 5.46
N LEU A 160 -3.25 4.48 6.69
CA LEU A 160 -2.68 3.21 7.12
C LEU A 160 -3.32 2.01 6.40
N HIS A 161 -4.65 1.99 6.24
CA HIS A 161 -5.35 0.93 5.49
C HIS A 161 -4.95 0.92 4.01
N LEU A 162 -4.80 2.08 3.38
CA LEU A 162 -4.28 2.20 2.01
C LEU A 162 -2.88 1.58 1.89
N PHE A 163 -1.99 1.87 2.83
CA PHE A 163 -0.65 1.28 2.83
C PHE A 163 -0.68 -0.23 3.08
N GLN A 164 -1.50 -0.71 4.01
CA GLN A 164 -1.67 -2.14 4.27
C GLN A 164 -2.17 -2.88 3.03
N ALA A 165 -3.11 -2.31 2.28
CA ALA A 165 -3.56 -2.86 1.00
C ALA A 165 -2.41 -2.95 -0.02
N ILE A 166 -1.50 -1.97 -0.08
CA ILE A 166 -0.29 -2.06 -0.93
C ILE A 166 0.59 -3.25 -0.51
N LEU A 167 0.75 -3.50 0.79
CA LEU A 167 1.53 -4.66 1.27
C LEU A 167 0.89 -5.98 0.83
N VAL A 168 -0.44 -6.08 0.87
CA VAL A 168 -1.17 -7.26 0.37
C VAL A 168 -0.95 -7.45 -1.14
N VAL A 169 -1.06 -6.39 -1.93
CA VAL A 169 -0.79 -6.47 -3.38
C VAL A 169 0.68 -6.81 -3.65
N ALA A 170 1.61 -6.31 -2.84
CA ALA A 170 3.02 -6.67 -2.94
C ALA A 170 3.25 -8.17 -2.70
N GLU A 171 2.58 -8.77 -1.70
CA GLU A 171 2.62 -10.22 -1.48
C GLU A 171 2.10 -10.99 -2.70
N TYR A 172 1.00 -10.56 -3.32
CA TYR A 172 0.51 -11.17 -4.56
C TYR A 172 1.56 -11.13 -5.67
N LEU A 173 2.22 -9.99 -5.85
CA LEU A 173 3.29 -9.84 -6.83
C LEU A 173 4.47 -10.76 -6.54
N TYR A 174 4.87 -10.91 -5.27
CA TYR A 174 5.95 -11.82 -4.87
C TYR A 174 5.60 -13.28 -5.15
N ARG A 175 4.37 -13.70 -4.85
CA ARG A 175 3.89 -15.06 -5.18
C ARG A 175 3.87 -15.34 -6.67
N ILE A 176 3.50 -14.37 -7.49
CA ILE A 176 3.55 -14.51 -8.96
C ILE A 176 5.01 -14.62 -9.44
N LYS A 177 5.91 -13.80 -8.89
CA LYS A 177 7.35 -13.88 -9.22
C LYS A 177 7.96 -15.22 -8.80
N GLU A 178 7.52 -15.78 -7.68
CA GLU A 178 7.94 -17.11 -7.23
C GLU A 178 7.64 -18.17 -8.30
N PHE A 179 6.45 -18.17 -8.90
CA PHE A 179 6.13 -19.10 -10.00
C PHE A 179 7.06 -18.95 -11.21
N VAL A 180 7.40 -17.71 -11.59
CA VAL A 180 8.35 -17.44 -12.69
C VAL A 180 9.75 -17.98 -12.38
N LEU A 181 10.17 -17.93 -11.11
CA LEU A 181 11.45 -18.47 -10.68
C LEU A 181 11.42 -20.00 -10.67
N ILE A 182 10.33 -20.62 -10.21
CA ILE A 182 10.15 -22.07 -10.23
C ILE A 182 10.18 -22.61 -11.66
N ASP A 183 9.53 -21.94 -12.61
CA ASP A 183 9.56 -22.28 -14.04
C ASP A 183 10.98 -22.25 -14.61
N LYS A 184 11.82 -21.30 -14.15
CA LYS A 184 13.26 -21.22 -14.49
C LYS A 184 14.12 -22.25 -13.75
N GLY A 185 13.54 -23.15 -12.97
CA GLY A 185 14.24 -24.20 -12.23
C GLY A 185 14.81 -23.78 -10.88
N TYR A 186 14.51 -22.57 -10.39
CA TYR A 186 14.88 -22.16 -9.04
C TYR A 186 13.96 -22.82 -8.00
N ARG A 187 14.49 -23.11 -6.82
CA ARG A 187 13.69 -23.62 -5.68
C ARG A 187 13.79 -22.67 -4.50
N PRO A 188 12.69 -22.41 -3.77
CA PRO A 188 12.75 -21.65 -2.53
C PRO A 188 13.75 -22.29 -1.57
N VAL A 189 14.51 -21.45 -0.86
CA VAL A 189 15.39 -21.91 0.21
C VAL A 189 14.51 -22.31 1.40
N GLU A 190 14.69 -23.52 1.91
CA GLU A 190 13.97 -23.97 3.11
C GLU A 190 14.38 -23.11 4.32
N VAL A 191 13.39 -22.52 4.97
CA VAL A 191 13.59 -21.69 6.17
C VAL A 191 14.17 -22.58 7.28
N GLY A 192 15.38 -22.26 7.75
CA GLY A 192 16.09 -23.03 8.76
C GLY A 192 17.25 -23.87 8.25
N MET A 193 17.47 -23.95 6.92
CA MET A 193 18.75 -24.44 6.42
C MET A 193 19.84 -23.40 6.69
N PRO A 194 20.97 -23.76 7.31
CA PRO A 194 22.10 -22.86 7.36
C PRO A 194 22.46 -22.53 5.92
N LEU A 195 22.36 -21.25 5.55
CA LEU A 195 22.93 -20.75 4.31
C LEU A 195 24.35 -21.31 4.28
N LYS A 196 24.64 -22.20 3.33
CA LYS A 196 26.01 -22.72 3.16
C LYS A 196 26.86 -21.48 2.97
N LYS A 197 27.58 -21.06 4.01
CA LYS A 197 28.58 -19.99 3.89
C LYS A 197 29.48 -20.44 2.77
N VAL A 198 29.41 -19.75 1.63
CA VAL A 198 30.32 -20.00 0.53
C VAL A 198 31.70 -19.82 1.14
N LYS A 199 32.49 -20.89 1.20
CA LYS A 199 33.87 -20.80 1.70
C LYS A 199 34.66 -20.02 0.66
N ILE A 200 34.71 -18.71 0.82
CA ILE A 200 35.50 -17.83 -0.03
C ILE A 200 36.97 -18.01 0.38
N GLY A 201 37.80 -18.54 -0.51
CA GLY A 201 39.23 -18.65 -0.30
C GLY A 201 39.85 -17.26 -0.19
N ARG A 202 40.85 -17.10 0.68
CA ARG A 202 41.59 -15.82 0.87
C ARG A 202 42.12 -15.23 -0.46
N ASN A 203 42.41 -16.06 -1.45
CA ASN A 203 42.94 -15.65 -2.75
C ASN A 203 41.89 -15.51 -3.86
N ASP A 204 40.63 -15.90 -3.62
CA ASP A 204 39.56 -15.83 -4.61
C ASP A 204 39.15 -14.37 -4.87
N LEU A 205 38.48 -14.12 -5.98
CA LEU A 205 37.92 -12.79 -6.27
C LEU A 205 36.86 -12.43 -5.23
N CYS A 206 36.92 -11.20 -4.74
CA CYS A 206 36.02 -10.72 -3.70
C CYS A 206 34.58 -10.58 -4.24
N PRO A 207 33.56 -11.12 -3.53
CA PRO A 207 32.16 -11.11 -3.99
C PRO A 207 31.53 -9.72 -4.04
N CYS A 208 32.18 -8.68 -3.49
CA CYS A 208 31.71 -7.29 -3.58
C CYS A 208 31.93 -6.65 -4.96
N GLY A 209 32.48 -7.38 -5.93
CA GLY A 209 32.67 -6.88 -7.31
C GLY A 209 33.89 -5.98 -7.50
N SER A 210 34.77 -5.84 -6.51
CA SER A 210 35.94 -4.94 -6.59
C SER A 210 37.07 -5.40 -7.52
N GLY A 211 36.99 -6.63 -8.05
CA GLY A 211 38.07 -7.26 -8.83
C GLY A 211 39.32 -7.62 -8.02
N LYS A 212 39.36 -7.36 -6.71
CA LYS A 212 40.48 -7.67 -5.82
C LYS A 212 40.33 -9.06 -5.19
N LYS A 213 41.46 -9.67 -4.78
CA LYS A 213 41.44 -10.91 -3.97
C LYS A 213 40.75 -10.66 -2.62
N PHE A 214 40.00 -11.61 -2.10
CA PHE A 214 39.20 -11.48 -0.88
C PHE A 214 40.03 -10.98 0.32
N LYS A 215 41.24 -11.51 0.51
CA LYS A 215 42.19 -11.07 1.56
C LYS A 215 42.64 -9.61 1.48
N LYS A 216 42.53 -8.99 0.30
CA LYS A 216 42.90 -7.58 0.06
C LYS A 216 41.66 -6.67 0.02
N CYS A 217 40.48 -7.19 0.32
CA CYS A 217 39.23 -6.45 0.17
C CYS A 217 38.32 -6.59 1.40
N CYS A 218 37.46 -7.61 1.45
CA CYS A 218 36.41 -7.72 2.45
C CYS A 218 36.72 -8.72 3.58
N LEU A 219 37.82 -9.47 3.51
CA LEU A 219 38.25 -10.36 4.59
C LEU A 219 38.49 -9.54 5.88
N GLY A 220 37.80 -9.90 6.96
CA GLY A 220 37.86 -9.21 8.25
C GLY A 220 36.99 -7.96 8.36
N LYS A 221 36.06 -7.75 7.43
CA LYS A 221 35.10 -6.61 7.44
C LYS A 221 33.67 -7.02 7.78
N GLY A 222 33.41 -8.29 8.10
CA GLY A 222 32.14 -8.76 8.68
C GLY A 222 30.96 -8.90 7.70
N LEU A 223 31.11 -8.48 6.43
CA LEU A 223 30.05 -8.58 5.41
C LEU A 223 30.01 -9.94 4.70
N TYR A 224 31.12 -10.67 4.67
CA TYR A 224 31.28 -11.93 3.93
C TYR A 224 32.13 -12.97 4.70
N ASP A 225 32.37 -12.73 6.00
CA ASP A 225 33.14 -13.60 6.91
C ASP A 225 32.23 -14.64 7.62
#